data_AF-A0A7X9CA88-F1
#
_entry.id   AF-A0A7X9CA88-F1
#
_cell.length_a   1.000
_cell.length_b   1.000
_cell.length_c   1.000
_cell.angle_alpha   90.00
_cell.angle_beta   90.00
_cell.angle_gamma   90.00
#
_symmetry.space_group_name_H-M   'P 1'
#
loop_
_entity.id
_entity.type
_entity.pdbx_description
1 polymer ?
#
loop_
_entity_poly.entity_id
_entity_poly.type
_entity_poly.pdbx_seq_one_letter_code
_entity_poly.pdbx_strand_id
1 'polypeptide(L)'
;MLVLLYHSGVSALSGGFVGVDVFFVISGFLITTHLLESLARDGRIRFGAFYAKRARRILPAALLVALLTTLAAWIWMSPLLMQDVLRGAAATALYVPNYLFAQEGTNYLAESTPSVFQHYWSLGIEEQFYLFWPLLLAAGFWVCRRSERRLMLGAAALTAASFLACVLLMEVSQPWTFFSLPTRAWELGAGALVAFLLRSGVRWLRAKRTGLLAWAGLVGLALVVVTFDEGTAFPGWSAALPVLATAALIVGGAAPGRLHANRVLSVAPMQFVGAISYSLYLVHWPLQVIPQAVAFSDEPLPLWMRLALGAVAVPLAWLLFRFVERPVISWGRLRKARLRWTGVL
;
A
#
# COMPACT_ATOMS: atom_id res chain seq x y z
N MET A 1 -10.07 4.25 1.38
CA MET A 1 -11.41 4.36 2.01
C MET A 1 -11.79 3.08 2.71
N LEU A 2 -11.65 1.91 2.08
CA LEU A 2 -11.98 0.61 2.68
C LEU A 2 -11.39 0.43 4.08
N VAL A 3 -10.06 0.59 4.22
CA VAL A 3 -9.37 0.49 5.52
C VAL A 3 -9.88 1.51 6.55
N LEU A 4 -10.12 2.75 6.13
CA LEU A 4 -10.66 3.80 7.01
C LEU A 4 -12.05 3.46 7.52
N LEU A 5 -12.95 2.97 6.65
CA LEU A 5 -14.31 2.61 7.02
C LEU A 5 -14.34 1.36 7.91
N TYR A 6 -13.49 0.38 7.61
CA TYR A 6 -13.27 -0.79 8.45
C TYR A 6 -12.82 -0.38 9.86
N HIS A 7 -11.75 0.40 9.99
CA HIS A 7 -11.28 0.90 11.29
C HIS A 7 -12.28 1.86 11.97
N SER A 8 -13.22 2.45 11.24
CA SER A 8 -14.30 3.25 11.81
C SER A 8 -15.48 2.40 12.33
N GLY A 9 -15.43 1.07 12.21
CA GLY A 9 -16.44 0.16 12.73
C GLY A 9 -17.66 -0.05 11.83
N VAL A 10 -17.57 0.23 10.53
CA VAL A 10 -18.67 0.00 9.59
C VAL A 10 -18.81 -1.50 9.32
N SER A 11 -19.73 -2.17 10.02
CA SER A 11 -19.94 -3.62 9.97
C SER A 11 -20.27 -4.17 8.58
N ALA A 12 -20.97 -3.40 7.74
CA ALA A 12 -21.26 -3.77 6.35
C ALA A 12 -20.01 -3.87 5.45
N LEU A 13 -18.85 -3.40 5.92
CA LEU A 13 -17.57 -3.37 5.22
C LEU A 13 -16.48 -4.06 6.06
N SER A 14 -16.82 -5.17 6.71
CA SER A 14 -15.93 -5.96 7.58
C SER A 14 -14.67 -6.45 6.86
N GLY A 15 -14.71 -6.64 5.54
CA GLY A 15 -13.57 -7.02 4.71
C GLY A 15 -12.69 -5.83 4.30
N GLY A 16 -12.88 -4.64 4.85
CA GLY A 16 -12.18 -3.43 4.40
C GLY A 16 -10.67 -3.43 4.65
N PHE A 17 -10.16 -4.31 5.52
CA PHE A 17 -8.71 -4.53 5.73
C PHE A 17 -7.98 -4.95 4.44
N VAL A 18 -8.68 -5.63 3.53
CA VAL A 18 -8.20 -6.06 2.22
C VAL A 18 -7.81 -4.89 1.30
N GLY A 19 -8.20 -3.66 1.65
CA GLY A 19 -7.74 -2.46 0.96
C GLY A 19 -6.21 -2.32 0.91
N VAL A 20 -5.47 -2.97 1.83
CA VAL A 20 -4.00 -3.03 1.80
C VAL A 20 -3.49 -3.92 0.67
N ASP A 21 -4.10 -5.08 0.42
CA ASP A 21 -3.72 -6.00 -0.67
C ASP A 21 -3.97 -5.34 -2.04
N VAL A 22 -5.09 -4.62 -2.17
CA VAL A 22 -5.38 -3.79 -3.36
C VAL A 22 -4.26 -2.77 -3.56
N PHE A 23 -3.82 -2.12 -2.48
CA PHE A 23 -2.73 -1.16 -2.53
C PHE A 23 -1.40 -1.81 -2.94
N PHE A 24 -1.05 -2.97 -2.39
CA PHE A 24 0.17 -3.71 -2.77
C PHE A 24 0.21 -4.07 -4.25
N VAL A 25 -0.90 -4.56 -4.82
CA VAL A 25 -0.98 -4.84 -6.27
C VAL A 25 -0.79 -3.58 -7.10
N ILE A 26 -1.45 -2.48 -6.75
CA ILE A 26 -1.31 -1.19 -7.46
C ILE A 26 0.13 -0.67 -7.35
N SER A 27 0.73 -0.74 -6.17
CA SER A 27 2.10 -0.29 -5.90
C SER A 27 3.12 -1.10 -6.69
N GLY A 28 2.99 -2.43 -6.71
CA GLY A 28 3.80 -3.34 -7.52
C GLY A 28 3.69 -3.06 -9.02
N PHE A 29 2.47 -2.81 -9.52
CA PHE A 29 2.21 -2.44 -10.91
C PHE A 29 2.89 -1.11 -11.30
N LEU A 30 2.65 -0.06 -10.52
CA LEU A 30 3.17 1.28 -10.82
C LEU A 30 4.70 1.31 -10.76
N ILE A 31 5.30 0.68 -9.75
CA ILE A 31 6.75 0.71 -9.61
C ILE A 31 7.45 -0.09 -10.70
N THR A 32 6.91 -1.26 -11.03
CA THR A 32 7.47 -2.11 -12.08
C THR A 32 7.35 -1.46 -13.44
N THR A 33 6.21 -0.83 -13.73
CA THR A 33 6.02 -0.07 -14.98
C THR A 33 7.11 1.00 -15.15
N HIS A 34 7.34 1.82 -14.11
CA HIS A 34 8.37 2.86 -14.15
C HIS A 34 9.80 2.31 -14.28
N LEU A 35 10.10 1.18 -13.63
CA LEU A 35 11.41 0.55 -13.71
C LEU A 35 11.66 -0.06 -15.10
N LEU A 36 10.66 -0.73 -15.67
CA LEU A 36 10.73 -1.28 -17.02
C LEU A 36 10.87 -0.16 -18.07
N GLU A 37 10.17 0.96 -17.93
CA GLU A 37 10.36 2.15 -18.76
C GLU A 37 11.79 2.70 -18.66
N SER A 38 12.35 2.76 -17.45
CA SER A 38 13.74 3.21 -17.24
C SER A 38 14.75 2.25 -17.88
N LEU A 39 14.56 0.94 -17.74
CA LEU A 39 15.44 -0.07 -18.35
C LEU A 39 15.35 -0.02 -19.87
N ALA A 40 14.15 0.13 -20.42
CA ALA A 40 13.95 0.22 -21.87
C ALA A 40 14.56 1.47 -22.49
N ARG A 41 14.43 2.63 -21.82
CA ARG A 41 14.95 3.90 -22.32
C ARG A 41 16.45 4.05 -22.08
N ASP A 42 16.92 3.73 -20.87
CA ASP A 42 18.27 4.09 -20.42
C ASP A 42 19.20 2.87 -20.31
N GLY A 43 18.70 1.64 -20.48
CA GLY A 43 19.46 0.39 -20.30
C GLY A 43 19.88 0.09 -18.86
N ARG A 44 19.50 0.95 -17.90
CA ARG A 44 19.86 0.88 -16.49
C ARG A 44 18.83 1.59 -15.60
N ILE A 45 18.80 1.21 -14.33
CA ILE A 45 18.02 1.90 -13.31
C ILE A 45 18.90 2.96 -12.63
N ARG A 46 18.42 4.20 -12.57
CA ARG A 46 19.09 5.30 -11.86
C ARG A 46 18.66 5.32 -10.38
N PHE A 47 19.26 4.43 -9.58
CA PHE A 47 18.90 4.21 -8.17
C PHE A 47 18.80 5.50 -7.34
N GLY A 48 19.81 6.37 -7.39
CA GLY A 48 19.76 7.64 -6.63
C GLY A 48 18.56 8.52 -7.00
N ALA A 49 18.23 8.63 -8.29
CA ALA A 49 17.07 9.40 -8.75
C ALA A 49 15.74 8.73 -8.38
N PHE A 50 15.71 7.40 -8.37
CA PHE A 50 14.57 6.59 -7.97
C PHE A 50 14.27 6.77 -6.47
N TYR A 51 15.24 6.50 -5.60
CA TYR A 51 15.06 6.61 -4.15
C TYR A 51 14.83 8.06 -3.72
N ALA A 52 15.52 9.04 -4.32
CA ALA A 52 15.27 10.45 -4.02
C ALA A 52 13.85 10.92 -4.40
N LYS A 53 13.20 10.32 -5.40
CA LYS A 53 11.81 10.62 -5.77
C LYS A 53 10.84 10.00 -4.77
N ARG A 54 11.11 8.77 -4.32
CA ARG A 54 10.31 8.06 -3.30
C ARG A 54 10.43 8.73 -1.93
N ALA A 55 11.66 8.98 -1.49
CA ALA A 55 11.97 9.70 -0.26
C ALA A 55 11.17 11.00 -0.13
N ARG A 56 11.20 11.87 -1.16
CA ARG A 56 10.46 13.15 -1.16
C ARG A 56 8.94 13.01 -1.18
N ARG A 57 8.43 11.86 -1.62
CA ARG A 57 6.98 11.60 -1.64
C ARG A 57 6.48 11.06 -0.31
N ILE A 58 7.29 10.24 0.37
CA ILE A 58 6.82 9.37 1.46
C ILE A 58 7.30 9.88 2.82
N LEU A 59 8.63 10.06 3.00
CA LEU A 59 9.24 10.38 4.29
C LEU A 59 8.67 11.63 4.98
N PRO A 60 8.46 12.79 4.32
CA PRO A 60 8.06 14.01 5.04
C PRO A 60 6.75 13.86 5.80
N ALA A 61 5.73 13.29 5.13
CA ALA A 61 4.42 13.11 5.75
C ALA A 61 4.43 11.95 6.75
N ALA A 62 5.09 10.83 6.45
CA ALA A 62 5.21 9.69 7.36
C ALA A 62 5.91 10.09 8.67
N LEU A 63 7.07 10.73 8.60
CA LEU A 63 7.83 11.13 9.79
C LEU A 63 7.12 12.23 10.58
N LEU A 64 6.47 13.18 9.90
CA LEU A 64 5.68 14.21 10.58
C LEU A 64 4.51 13.60 11.34
N VAL A 65 3.72 12.72 10.70
CA VAL A 65 2.60 12.05 11.38
C VAL A 65 3.13 11.18 12.50
N ALA A 66 4.23 10.43 12.29
CA ALA A 66 4.81 9.60 13.35
C ALA A 66 5.25 10.43 14.57
N LEU A 67 5.88 11.58 14.35
CA LEU A 67 6.23 12.53 15.40
C LEU A 67 4.99 13.04 16.13
N LEU A 68 3.99 13.53 15.40
CA LEU A 68 2.75 14.05 15.98
C LEU A 68 1.98 12.98 16.76
N THR A 69 1.93 11.75 16.27
CA THR A 69 1.36 10.59 16.97
C THR A 69 2.12 10.29 18.25
N THR A 70 3.45 10.33 18.23
CA THR A 70 4.27 10.13 19.43
C THR A 70 3.99 11.21 20.48
N LEU A 71 3.92 12.48 20.07
CA LEU A 71 3.60 13.60 20.95
C LEU A 71 2.18 13.49 21.52
N ALA A 72 1.21 13.15 20.68
CA ALA A 72 -0.18 12.94 21.08
C ALA A 72 -0.29 11.79 22.11
N ALA A 73 0.38 10.67 21.86
CA ALA A 73 0.44 9.55 22.79
C ALA A 73 1.09 9.95 24.11
N TRP A 74 2.18 10.74 24.07
CA TRP A 74 2.86 11.25 25.26
C TRP A 74 1.97 12.16 26.13
N ILE A 75 1.13 12.98 25.50
CA ILE A 75 0.24 13.91 26.22
C ILE A 75 -0.99 13.19 26.79
N TRP A 76 -1.58 12.25 26.03
CA TRP A 76 -2.90 11.71 26.35
C TRP A 76 -2.93 10.27 26.86
N MET A 77 -2.00 9.41 26.44
CA MET A 77 -2.02 7.98 26.81
C MET A 77 -1.33 7.73 28.15
N SER A 78 -1.62 6.56 28.74
CA SER A 78 -0.96 6.11 29.98
C SER A 78 0.57 6.08 29.82
N PRO A 79 1.34 6.60 30.79
CA PRO A 79 2.80 6.48 30.80
C PRO A 79 3.32 5.04 30.72
N LEU A 80 2.51 4.07 31.15
CA LEU A 80 2.85 2.64 31.09
C LEU A 80 3.00 2.13 29.65
N LEU A 81 2.31 2.75 28.68
CA LEU A 81 2.36 2.38 27.26
C LEU A 81 3.51 3.07 26.51
N MET A 82 4.22 4.01 27.15
CA MET A 82 5.17 4.88 26.45
C MET A 82 6.37 4.11 25.89
N GLN A 83 6.80 3.04 26.57
CA GLN A 83 7.89 2.20 26.08
C GLN A 83 7.53 1.56 24.72
N ASP A 84 6.32 1.05 24.58
CA ASP A 84 5.85 0.40 23.35
C ASP A 84 5.55 1.43 22.26
N VAL A 85 5.01 2.59 22.62
CA VAL A 85 4.85 3.74 21.71
C VAL A 85 6.21 4.15 21.13
N LEU A 86 7.25 4.30 21.96
CA LEU A 86 8.58 4.72 21.50
C LEU A 86 9.27 3.63 20.66
N ARG A 87 9.11 2.34 21.00
CA ARG A 87 9.58 1.22 20.17
C ARG A 87 8.88 1.22 18.81
N GLY A 88 7.56 1.37 18.78
CA GLY A 88 6.78 1.46 17.56
C GLY A 88 7.15 2.67 16.70
N ALA A 89 7.40 3.82 17.33
CA ALA A 89 7.86 5.03 16.64
C ALA A 89 9.24 4.83 16.00
N ALA A 90 10.19 4.22 16.73
CA ALA A 90 11.52 3.92 16.23
C ALA A 90 11.48 2.92 15.07
N ALA A 91 10.72 1.84 15.21
CA ALA A 91 10.55 0.84 14.15
C ALA A 91 9.88 1.46 12.91
N THR A 92 8.89 2.34 13.09
CA THR A 92 8.23 3.11 12.03
C THR A 92 9.20 4.03 11.29
N ALA A 93 10.03 4.78 12.02
CA ALA A 93 11.04 5.66 11.43
C ALA A 93 12.07 4.89 10.58
N LEU A 94 12.35 3.64 10.97
CA LEU A 94 13.24 2.72 10.25
C LEU A 94 12.54 1.90 9.17
N TYR A 95 11.22 2.05 8.97
CA TYR A 95 10.41 1.24 8.04
C TYR A 95 10.49 -0.28 8.29
N VAL A 96 10.61 -0.67 9.56
CA VAL A 96 10.56 -2.07 10.00
C VAL A 96 9.47 -2.39 11.06
N PRO A 97 8.38 -1.61 11.20
CA PRO A 97 7.37 -1.93 12.22
C PRO A 97 6.67 -3.27 11.96
N ASN A 98 6.65 -3.73 10.70
CA ASN A 98 6.12 -5.04 10.34
C ASN A 98 6.88 -6.20 11.02
N TYR A 99 8.20 -6.14 11.13
CA TYR A 99 8.95 -7.19 11.84
C TYR A 99 8.81 -7.08 13.35
N LEU A 100 8.64 -5.87 13.88
CA LEU A 100 8.31 -5.67 15.30
C LEU A 100 7.00 -6.40 15.64
N PHE A 101 5.92 -6.12 14.90
CA PHE A 101 4.61 -6.74 15.14
C PHE A 101 4.59 -8.25 14.87
N ALA A 102 5.39 -8.74 13.90
CA ALA A 102 5.58 -10.17 13.70
C ALA A 102 6.21 -10.84 14.93
N GLN A 103 7.23 -10.20 15.52
CA GLN A 103 7.93 -10.71 16.68
C GLN A 103 7.10 -10.64 17.97
N GLU A 104 6.27 -9.61 18.11
CA GLU A 104 5.32 -9.44 19.22
C GLU A 104 4.15 -10.45 19.14
N GLY A 105 3.99 -11.16 18.02
CA GLY A 105 2.91 -12.11 17.83
C GLY A 105 1.55 -11.43 17.61
N THR A 106 1.56 -10.19 17.14
CA THR A 106 0.36 -9.37 16.93
C THR A 106 -0.66 -10.07 16.03
N ASN A 107 -1.91 -10.13 16.50
CA ASN A 107 -3.03 -10.56 15.67
C ASN A 107 -3.79 -9.34 15.13
N TYR A 108 -3.45 -8.94 13.90
CA TYR A 108 -3.96 -7.72 13.28
C TYR A 108 -5.48 -7.60 13.26
N LEU A 109 -6.21 -8.72 13.15
CA LEU A 109 -7.67 -8.74 13.00
C LEU A 109 -8.42 -8.83 14.34
N ALA A 110 -7.76 -9.19 15.44
CA ALA A 110 -8.42 -9.54 16.70
C ALA A 110 -7.92 -8.73 17.91
N GLU A 111 -6.98 -7.80 17.72
CA GLU A 111 -6.37 -7.06 18.81
C GLU A 111 -7.23 -5.89 19.29
N SER A 112 -7.55 -5.86 20.59
CA SER A 112 -8.41 -4.84 21.20
C SER A 112 -7.67 -3.55 21.55
N THR A 113 -6.35 -3.61 21.75
CA THR A 113 -5.49 -2.47 22.13
C THR A 113 -4.28 -2.34 21.20
N PRO A 114 -4.51 -2.13 19.90
CA PRO A 114 -3.44 -2.19 18.92
C PRO A 114 -2.48 -1.00 19.07
N SER A 115 -1.27 -1.17 18.54
CA SER A 115 -0.27 -0.09 18.54
C SER A 115 -0.78 1.14 17.77
N VAL A 116 -0.49 2.34 18.28
CA VAL A 116 -0.76 3.61 17.56
C VAL A 116 0.00 3.72 16.23
N PHE A 117 1.00 2.87 16.01
CA PHE A 117 1.76 2.78 14.77
C PHE A 117 1.43 1.55 13.92
N GLN A 118 0.45 0.73 14.32
CA GLN A 118 0.17 -0.56 13.67
C GLN A 118 0.07 -0.45 12.15
N HIS A 119 -0.76 0.46 11.64
CA HIS A 119 -0.94 0.68 10.19
C HIS A 119 0.37 0.92 9.39
N TYR A 120 1.48 1.34 10.00
CA TYR A 120 2.75 1.48 9.28
C TYR A 120 3.38 0.15 8.84
N TRP A 121 2.88 -1.00 9.31
CA TRP A 121 3.37 -2.31 8.90
C TRP A 121 3.36 -2.47 7.37
N SER A 122 2.28 -2.04 6.72
CA SER A 122 2.10 -2.19 5.28
C SER A 122 3.08 -1.31 4.51
N LEU A 123 3.36 -0.12 5.04
CA LEU A 123 4.33 0.81 4.49
C LEU A 123 5.77 0.29 4.64
N GLY A 124 6.05 -0.41 5.73
CA GLY A 124 7.31 -1.14 5.92
C GLY A 124 7.55 -2.18 4.83
N ILE A 125 6.56 -3.05 4.57
CA ILE A 125 6.64 -4.05 3.48
C ILE A 125 6.82 -3.36 2.13
N GLU A 126 6.06 -2.30 1.86
CA GLU A 126 6.12 -1.57 0.60
C GLU A 126 7.52 -0.96 0.36
N GLU A 127 8.10 -0.27 1.35
CA GLU A 127 9.43 0.33 1.20
C GLU A 127 10.54 -0.73 1.13
N GLN A 128 10.43 -1.83 1.87
CA GLN A 128 11.36 -2.96 1.75
C GLN A 128 11.29 -3.56 0.34
N PHE A 129 10.09 -3.75 -0.23
CA PHE A 129 9.94 -4.15 -1.62
C PHE A 129 10.57 -3.13 -2.57
N TYR A 130 10.40 -1.83 -2.35
CA TYR A 130 11.02 -0.79 -3.17
C TYR A 130 12.55 -0.71 -3.02
N LEU A 131 13.10 -1.20 -1.92
CA LEU A 131 14.54 -1.37 -1.77
C LEU A 131 15.04 -2.53 -2.63
N PHE A 132 14.45 -3.72 -2.52
CA PHE A 132 14.94 -4.93 -3.18
C PHE A 132 14.54 -5.06 -4.65
N TRP A 133 13.31 -4.70 -5.01
CA TRP A 133 12.76 -4.93 -6.35
C TRP A 133 13.54 -4.26 -7.48
N PRO A 134 13.98 -2.98 -7.37
CA PRO A 134 14.82 -2.35 -8.39
C PRO A 134 16.17 -3.07 -8.56
N LEU A 135 16.75 -3.59 -7.47
CA LEU A 135 18.01 -4.34 -7.51
C LEU A 135 17.81 -5.67 -8.22
N LEU A 136 16.75 -6.40 -7.88
CA LEU A 136 16.38 -7.67 -8.52
C LEU A 136 16.09 -7.50 -10.02
N LEU A 137 15.34 -6.46 -10.40
CA LEU A 137 15.08 -6.16 -11.81
C LEU A 137 16.35 -5.72 -12.56
N ALA A 138 17.22 -4.92 -11.94
CA ALA A 138 18.48 -4.52 -12.55
C ALA A 138 19.39 -5.74 -12.78
N ALA A 139 19.62 -6.56 -11.75
CA ALA A 139 20.44 -7.75 -11.84
C ALA A 139 19.85 -8.76 -12.84
N GLY A 140 18.54 -9.02 -12.74
CA GLY A 140 17.82 -9.88 -13.66
C GLY A 140 17.91 -9.39 -15.10
N PHE A 141 17.88 -8.07 -15.36
CA PHE A 141 17.96 -7.54 -16.72
C PHE A 141 19.30 -7.90 -17.38
N TRP A 142 20.39 -7.90 -16.62
CA TRP A 142 21.71 -8.32 -17.12
C TRP A 142 21.83 -9.85 -17.25
N VAL A 143 21.44 -10.60 -16.21
CA VAL A 143 21.49 -12.08 -16.19
C VAL A 143 20.61 -12.69 -17.29
N CYS A 144 19.41 -12.14 -17.49
CA CYS A 144 18.49 -12.57 -18.53
C CYS A 144 18.86 -12.09 -19.94
N ARG A 145 20.07 -11.54 -20.13
CA ARG A 145 20.58 -11.01 -21.42
C ARG A 145 19.62 -9.99 -22.03
N ARG A 146 19.07 -9.10 -21.19
CA ARG A 146 18.10 -8.04 -21.54
C ARG A 146 16.77 -8.55 -22.10
N SER A 147 16.44 -9.82 -21.87
CA SER A 147 15.18 -10.42 -22.31
C SER A 147 14.06 -10.15 -21.30
N GLU A 148 13.11 -9.28 -21.68
CA GLU A 148 11.94 -8.99 -20.84
C GLU A 148 11.10 -10.24 -20.54
N ARG A 149 11.01 -11.20 -21.47
CA ARG A 149 10.31 -12.47 -21.23
C ARG A 149 10.96 -13.29 -20.11
N ARG A 150 12.29 -13.40 -20.10
CA ARG A 150 13.01 -14.11 -19.04
C ARG A 150 12.91 -13.39 -17.70
N LEU A 151 12.94 -12.07 -17.71
CA LEU A 151 12.66 -11.25 -16.53
C LEU A 151 11.25 -11.50 -15.98
N MET A 152 10.24 -11.52 -16.85
CA MET A 152 8.85 -11.82 -16.47
C MET A 152 8.73 -13.23 -15.86
N LEU A 153 9.42 -14.23 -16.41
CA LEU A 153 9.43 -15.59 -15.86
C LEU A 153 10.11 -15.64 -14.49
N GLY A 154 11.22 -14.92 -14.30
CA GLY A 154 11.88 -14.79 -13.00
C GLY A 154 10.98 -14.10 -11.97
N ALA A 155 10.33 -13.00 -12.35
CA ALA A 155 9.32 -12.33 -11.54
C ALA A 155 8.17 -13.28 -11.17
N ALA A 156 7.69 -14.08 -12.12
CA ALA A 156 6.61 -15.05 -11.90
C ALA A 156 7.03 -16.14 -10.91
N ALA A 157 8.26 -16.64 -11.02
CA ALA A 157 8.79 -17.63 -10.09
C ALA A 157 8.92 -17.07 -8.66
N LEU A 158 9.44 -15.83 -8.50
CA LEU A 158 9.50 -15.16 -7.20
C LEU A 158 8.11 -14.92 -6.60
N THR A 159 7.16 -14.45 -7.41
CA THR A 159 5.77 -14.26 -6.99
C THR A 159 5.14 -15.58 -6.55
N ALA A 160 5.32 -16.65 -7.32
CA ALA A 160 4.78 -17.97 -6.97
C ALA A 160 5.42 -18.55 -5.70
N ALA A 161 6.73 -18.39 -5.54
CA ALA A 161 7.44 -18.83 -4.33
C ALA A 161 6.98 -18.07 -3.08
N SER A 162 6.78 -16.75 -3.20
CA SER A 162 6.26 -15.92 -2.10
C SER A 162 4.80 -16.29 -1.75
N PHE A 163 3.95 -16.57 -2.74
CA PHE A 163 2.59 -17.04 -2.51
C PHE A 163 2.57 -18.43 -1.85
N LEU A 164 3.42 -19.34 -2.31
CA LEU A 164 3.55 -20.66 -1.70
C LEU A 164 4.01 -20.55 -0.24
N ALA A 165 4.99 -19.68 0.04
CA ALA A 165 5.41 -19.40 1.42
C ALA A 165 4.27 -18.82 2.26
N CYS A 166 3.47 -17.91 1.70
CA CYS A 166 2.27 -17.35 2.36
C CYS A 166 1.28 -18.44 2.78
N VAL A 167 1.00 -19.39 1.89
CA VAL A 167 0.08 -20.50 2.16
C VAL A 167 0.67 -21.46 3.19
N LEU A 168 1.89 -21.92 2.99
CA LEU A 168 2.51 -22.97 3.81
C LEU A 168 2.84 -22.49 5.23
N LEU A 169 3.24 -21.22 5.38
CA LEU A 169 3.63 -20.67 6.69
C LEU A 169 2.43 -20.18 7.52
N MET A 170 1.23 -20.08 6.92
CA MET A 170 0.03 -19.66 7.65
C MET A 170 -0.24 -20.57 8.85
N GLU A 171 -0.11 -21.89 8.66
CA GLU A 171 -0.32 -22.88 9.72
C GLU A 171 0.80 -22.91 10.76
N VAL A 172 1.97 -22.34 10.45
CA VAL A 172 3.14 -22.31 11.35
C VAL A 172 3.12 -21.06 12.22
N SER A 173 2.91 -19.89 11.61
CA SER A 173 2.83 -18.61 12.32
C SER A 173 2.07 -17.58 11.50
N GLN A 174 0.85 -17.28 11.94
CA GLN A 174 0.01 -16.25 11.32
C GLN A 174 0.64 -14.85 11.41
N PRO A 175 1.19 -14.38 12.56
CA PRO A 175 1.79 -13.05 12.64
C PRO A 175 2.96 -12.86 11.67
N TRP A 176 3.88 -13.83 11.58
CA TRP A 176 4.99 -13.78 10.62
C TRP A 176 4.50 -13.86 9.17
N THR A 177 3.47 -14.66 8.90
CA THR A 177 2.88 -14.74 7.56
C THR A 177 2.18 -13.45 7.14
N PHE A 178 1.54 -12.76 8.09
CA PHE A 178 0.81 -11.52 7.85
C PHE A 178 1.75 -10.32 7.67
N PHE A 179 2.78 -10.20 8.50
CA PHE A 179 3.62 -9.01 8.54
C PHE A 179 4.96 -9.13 7.80
N SER A 180 5.40 -10.31 7.35
CA SER A 180 6.70 -10.43 6.69
C SER A 180 6.66 -10.08 5.19
N LEU A 181 7.72 -9.45 4.69
CA LEU A 181 7.87 -9.21 3.26
C LEU A 181 7.88 -10.52 2.45
N PRO A 182 8.63 -11.59 2.82
CA PRO A 182 8.71 -12.80 2.00
C PRO A 182 7.34 -13.47 1.73
N THR A 183 6.42 -13.42 2.68
CA THR A 183 5.06 -14.00 2.53
C THR A 183 4.05 -13.05 1.91
N ARG A 184 4.30 -11.73 1.92
CA ARG A 184 3.38 -10.73 1.33
C ARG A 184 3.86 -10.19 -0.02
N ALA A 185 5.11 -10.45 -0.41
CA ALA A 185 5.73 -9.92 -1.63
C ALA A 185 5.00 -10.35 -2.91
N TRP A 186 4.31 -11.48 -2.92
CA TRP A 186 3.56 -11.96 -4.09
C TRP A 186 2.42 -11.03 -4.50
N GLU A 187 1.89 -10.20 -3.59
CA GLU A 187 0.82 -9.23 -3.89
C GLU A 187 1.38 -8.09 -4.74
N LEU A 188 2.53 -7.54 -4.34
CA LEU A 188 3.30 -6.59 -5.16
C LEU A 188 3.80 -7.27 -6.44
N GLY A 189 4.22 -8.53 -6.34
CA GLY A 189 4.64 -9.37 -7.46
C GLY A 189 3.55 -9.57 -8.51
N ALA A 190 2.28 -9.77 -8.10
CA ALA A 190 1.15 -9.87 -8.99
C ALA A 190 0.94 -8.56 -9.77
N GLY A 191 1.05 -7.42 -9.09
CA GLY A 191 1.09 -6.11 -9.73
C GLY A 191 2.24 -5.98 -10.75
N ALA A 192 3.44 -6.44 -10.38
CA ALA A 192 4.59 -6.45 -11.27
C ALA A 192 4.36 -7.31 -12.53
N LEU A 193 3.72 -8.47 -12.38
CA LEU A 193 3.34 -9.34 -13.51
C LEU A 193 2.31 -8.67 -14.42
N VAL A 194 1.35 -7.94 -13.87
CA VAL A 194 0.42 -7.11 -14.67
C VAL A 194 1.18 -6.07 -15.49
N ALA A 195 2.22 -5.44 -14.92
CA ALA A 195 3.04 -4.49 -15.67
C ALA A 195 3.78 -5.14 -16.86
N PHE A 196 4.38 -6.31 -16.65
CA PHE A 196 5.00 -7.09 -17.73
C PHE A 196 3.97 -7.50 -18.79
N LEU A 197 2.80 -7.97 -18.37
CA LEU A 197 1.72 -8.41 -19.25
C LEU A 197 1.24 -7.26 -20.14
N LEU A 198 0.92 -6.10 -19.57
CA LEU A 198 0.47 -4.93 -20.34
C LEU A 198 1.55 -4.43 -21.30
N ARG A 199 2.82 -4.45 -20.87
CA ARG A 199 3.97 -4.05 -21.70
C ARG A 199 4.23 -5.01 -22.86
N SER A 200 4.00 -6.31 -22.69
CA SER A 200 4.21 -7.32 -23.72
C SER A 200 3.32 -7.13 -24.96
N GLY A 201 2.24 -6.36 -24.85
CA GLY A 201 1.37 -6.00 -25.97
C GLY A 201 0.57 -7.18 -26.54
N VAL A 202 0.34 -8.24 -25.75
CA VAL A 202 -0.39 -9.44 -26.17
C VAL A 202 -1.77 -9.06 -26.76
N ARG A 203 -2.12 -9.67 -27.90
CA ARG A 203 -3.26 -9.27 -28.74
C ARG A 203 -4.61 -9.25 -28.00
N TRP A 204 -4.86 -10.21 -27.11
CA TRP A 204 -6.15 -10.30 -26.40
C TRP A 204 -6.40 -9.10 -25.48
N LEU A 205 -5.35 -8.45 -24.96
CA LEU A 205 -5.48 -7.24 -24.13
C LEU A 205 -6.13 -6.07 -24.90
N ARG A 206 -6.01 -6.07 -26.24
CA ARG A 206 -6.59 -5.06 -27.12
C ARG A 206 -8.05 -5.35 -27.49
N ALA A 207 -8.59 -6.49 -27.08
CA ALA A 207 -10.00 -6.80 -27.33
C ALA A 207 -10.90 -5.95 -26.43
N LYS A 208 -11.97 -5.38 -26.99
CA LYS A 208 -12.98 -4.61 -26.22
C LYS A 208 -13.58 -5.42 -25.07
N ARG A 209 -13.69 -6.75 -25.24
CA ARG A 209 -14.21 -7.69 -24.22
C ARG A 209 -13.32 -7.77 -22.98
N THR A 210 -12.04 -7.45 -23.08
CA THR A 210 -11.12 -7.40 -21.93
C THR A 210 -11.56 -6.39 -20.88
N GLY A 211 -12.32 -5.35 -21.28
CA GLY A 211 -12.95 -4.42 -20.34
C GLY A 211 -13.93 -5.08 -19.35
N LEU A 212 -14.45 -6.28 -19.65
CA LEU A 212 -15.27 -7.05 -18.70
C LEU A 212 -14.49 -7.51 -17.48
N LEU A 213 -13.17 -7.71 -17.59
CA LEU A 213 -12.32 -8.03 -16.43
C LEU A 213 -12.30 -6.90 -15.40
N ALA A 214 -12.50 -5.65 -15.85
CA ALA A 214 -12.56 -4.52 -14.92
C ALA A 214 -13.82 -4.58 -14.05
N TRP A 215 -14.96 -4.96 -14.64
CA TRP A 215 -16.19 -5.19 -13.89
C TRP A 215 -16.10 -6.41 -13.00
N ALA A 216 -15.53 -7.52 -13.49
CA ALA A 216 -15.30 -8.72 -12.68
C ALA A 216 -14.40 -8.41 -11.46
N GLY A 217 -13.33 -7.62 -11.67
CA GLY A 217 -12.46 -7.13 -10.61
C GLY A 217 -13.20 -6.26 -9.59
N LEU A 218 -14.00 -5.29 -10.05
CA LEU A 218 -14.81 -4.45 -9.15
C LEU A 218 -15.81 -5.27 -8.32
N VAL A 219 -16.53 -6.21 -8.96
CA VAL A 219 -17.49 -7.08 -8.28
C VAL A 219 -16.77 -8.00 -7.29
N GLY A 220 -15.62 -8.56 -7.68
CA GLY A 220 -14.81 -9.39 -6.78
C GLY A 220 -14.33 -8.63 -5.55
N LEU A 221 -13.86 -7.39 -5.72
CA LEU A 221 -13.47 -6.52 -4.59
C LEU A 221 -14.68 -6.15 -3.72
N ALA A 222 -15.82 -5.81 -4.32
CA ALA A 222 -17.04 -5.51 -3.57
C ALA A 222 -17.52 -6.73 -2.76
N LEU A 223 -17.45 -7.93 -3.34
CA LEU A 223 -17.80 -9.17 -2.67
C LEU A 223 -16.89 -9.38 -1.45
N VAL A 224 -15.57 -9.35 -1.64
CA VAL A 224 -14.59 -9.52 -0.57
C VAL A 224 -14.82 -8.54 0.58
N VAL A 225 -15.06 -7.27 0.27
CA VAL A 225 -15.29 -6.22 1.28
C VAL A 225 -16.52 -6.48 2.15
N VAL A 226 -17.56 -7.12 1.59
CA VAL A 226 -18.82 -7.37 2.29
C VAL A 226 -18.85 -8.77 2.94
N THR A 227 -18.09 -9.73 2.41
CA THR A 227 -18.14 -11.12 2.89
C THR A 227 -16.99 -11.53 3.80
N PHE A 228 -15.83 -10.88 3.71
CA PHE A 228 -14.72 -11.18 4.61
C PHE A 228 -14.92 -10.47 5.94
N ASP A 229 -14.36 -11.04 7.00
CA ASP A 229 -14.47 -10.57 8.37
C ASP A 229 -13.25 -11.03 9.20
N GLU A 230 -13.28 -10.78 10.51
CA GLU A 230 -12.22 -11.16 11.45
C GLU A 230 -12.07 -12.68 11.60
N GLY A 231 -13.10 -13.46 11.26
CA GLY A 231 -13.06 -14.93 11.26
C GLY A 231 -12.45 -15.51 9.99
N THR A 232 -12.19 -14.69 8.97
CA THR A 232 -11.59 -15.13 7.71
C THR A 232 -10.10 -15.42 7.92
N ALA A 233 -9.68 -16.68 7.72
CA ALA A 233 -8.27 -17.05 7.78
C ALA A 233 -7.48 -16.27 6.71
N PHE A 234 -6.63 -15.34 7.15
CA PHE A 234 -5.97 -14.36 6.30
C PHE A 234 -4.49 -14.20 6.71
N PRO A 235 -3.54 -14.07 5.75
CA PRO A 235 -3.75 -13.88 4.31
C PRO A 235 -3.95 -15.15 3.49
N GLY A 236 -3.13 -16.20 3.67
CA GLY A 236 -3.29 -17.53 3.07
C GLY A 236 -3.86 -17.55 1.63
N TRP A 237 -4.81 -18.45 1.40
CA TRP A 237 -5.53 -18.55 0.11
C TRP A 237 -6.56 -17.43 -0.08
N SER A 238 -7.13 -16.89 1.00
CA SER A 238 -8.21 -15.91 0.95
C SER A 238 -7.74 -14.59 0.31
N ALA A 239 -6.48 -14.20 0.52
CA ALA A 239 -5.84 -13.05 -0.12
C ALA A 239 -5.72 -13.17 -1.66
N ALA A 240 -5.79 -14.39 -2.23
CA ALA A 240 -5.76 -14.59 -3.69
C ALA A 240 -6.91 -13.87 -4.39
N LEU A 241 -8.11 -13.90 -3.80
CA LEU A 241 -9.30 -13.30 -4.41
C LEU A 241 -9.15 -11.78 -4.62
N PRO A 242 -8.85 -10.96 -3.59
CA PRO A 242 -8.69 -9.53 -3.81
C PRO A 242 -7.47 -9.16 -4.65
N VAL A 243 -6.39 -9.94 -4.60
CA VAL A 243 -5.21 -9.71 -5.43
C VAL A 243 -5.53 -9.94 -6.90
N LEU A 244 -6.17 -11.07 -7.23
CA LEU A 244 -6.58 -11.38 -8.59
C LEU A 244 -7.69 -10.44 -9.09
N ALA A 245 -8.62 -10.04 -8.22
CA ALA A 245 -9.64 -9.05 -8.54
C ALA A 245 -9.01 -7.68 -8.87
N THR A 246 -8.00 -7.26 -8.11
CA THR A 246 -7.24 -6.02 -8.39
C THR A 246 -6.45 -6.14 -9.69
N ALA A 247 -5.79 -7.27 -9.93
CA ALA A 247 -5.07 -7.52 -11.18
C ALA A 247 -6.02 -7.49 -12.39
N ALA A 248 -7.19 -8.12 -12.30
CA ALA A 248 -8.23 -8.09 -13.32
C ALA A 248 -8.77 -6.67 -13.54
N LEU A 249 -8.92 -5.88 -12.47
CA LEU A 249 -9.29 -4.46 -12.55
C LEU A 249 -8.29 -3.64 -13.35
N ILE A 250 -7.00 -3.79 -13.06
CA ILE A 250 -5.92 -3.06 -13.78
C ILE A 250 -5.85 -3.51 -15.25
N VAL A 251 -5.87 -4.82 -15.51
CA VAL A 251 -5.81 -5.38 -16.87
C VAL A 251 -7.00 -4.94 -17.71
N GLY A 252 -8.22 -5.08 -17.17
CA GLY A 252 -9.44 -4.66 -17.86
C GLY A 252 -9.52 -3.15 -18.05
N GLY A 253 -9.00 -2.37 -17.10
CA GLY A 253 -8.91 -0.91 -17.19
C GLY A 253 -7.99 -0.41 -18.31
N ALA A 254 -7.06 -1.24 -18.81
CA ALA A 254 -6.20 -0.91 -19.94
C ALA A 254 -6.84 -1.22 -21.32
N ALA A 255 -7.98 -1.91 -21.35
CA ALA A 255 -8.63 -2.32 -22.60
C ALA A 255 -9.21 -1.12 -23.38
N PRO A 256 -9.16 -1.13 -24.72
CA PRO A 256 -9.77 -0.08 -25.53
C PRO A 256 -11.30 -0.25 -25.61
N GLY A 257 -12.09 0.82 -25.47
CA GLY A 257 -13.54 0.76 -25.70
C GLY A 257 -14.38 1.81 -24.97
N ARG A 258 -15.67 1.48 -24.77
CA ARG A 258 -16.63 2.29 -23.99
C ARG A 258 -17.04 1.63 -22.66
N LEU A 259 -16.71 0.34 -22.47
CA LEU A 259 -17.00 -0.46 -21.26
C LEU A 259 -15.94 -0.19 -20.20
N HIS A 260 -15.90 1.03 -19.67
CA HIS A 260 -14.87 1.46 -18.73
C HIS A 260 -15.45 1.55 -17.33
N ALA A 261 -15.24 0.51 -16.52
CA ALA A 261 -15.31 0.62 -15.06
C ALA A 261 -14.49 1.83 -14.54
N ASN A 262 -13.41 2.17 -15.25
CA ASN A 262 -12.62 3.39 -15.01
C ASN A 262 -13.44 4.68 -15.01
N ARG A 263 -14.57 4.79 -15.72
CA ARG A 263 -15.40 6.00 -15.67
C ARG A 263 -15.94 6.28 -14.29
N VAL A 264 -16.32 5.23 -13.55
CA VAL A 264 -16.76 5.33 -12.15
C VAL A 264 -15.59 5.73 -11.27
N LEU A 265 -14.40 5.19 -11.51
CA LEU A 265 -13.19 5.51 -10.74
C LEU A 265 -12.55 6.85 -11.13
N SER A 266 -12.89 7.42 -12.30
CA SER A 266 -12.34 8.67 -12.81
C SER A 266 -13.19 9.89 -12.48
N VAL A 267 -14.26 9.77 -11.71
CA VAL A 267 -15.04 10.94 -11.27
C VAL A 267 -14.21 11.80 -10.30
N ALA A 268 -14.45 13.11 -10.29
CA ALA A 268 -13.65 14.05 -9.49
C ALA A 268 -13.56 13.69 -7.99
N PRO A 269 -14.63 13.22 -7.30
CA PRO A 269 -14.52 12.76 -5.92
C PRO A 269 -13.55 11.58 -5.73
N MET A 270 -13.56 10.60 -6.65
CA MET A 270 -12.67 9.43 -6.57
C MET A 270 -11.22 9.82 -6.82
N GLN A 271 -10.98 10.73 -7.76
CA GLN A 271 -9.64 11.28 -7.99
C GLN A 271 -9.13 12.07 -6.78
N PHE A 272 -9.99 12.87 -6.14
CA PHE A 272 -9.65 13.61 -4.92
C PHE A 272 -9.24 12.66 -3.79
N VAL A 273 -10.08 11.66 -3.51
CA VAL A 273 -9.80 10.63 -2.50
C VAL A 273 -8.50 9.89 -2.81
N GLY A 274 -8.27 9.53 -4.07
CA GLY A 274 -7.01 8.93 -4.52
C GLY A 274 -5.81 9.84 -4.28
N ALA A 275 -5.95 11.15 -4.52
CA ALA A 275 -4.88 12.12 -4.34
C ALA A 275 -4.45 12.28 -2.87
N ILE A 276 -5.39 12.24 -1.92
CA ILE A 276 -5.10 12.36 -0.48
C ILE A 276 -4.92 11.01 0.23
N SER A 277 -5.06 9.89 -0.49
CA SER A 277 -5.13 8.54 0.08
C SER A 277 -3.95 8.18 0.99
N TYR A 278 -2.73 8.57 0.60
CA TYR A 278 -1.54 8.35 1.41
C TYR A 278 -1.59 9.14 2.71
N SER A 279 -1.80 10.46 2.63
CA SER A 279 -1.93 11.31 3.83
C SER A 279 -3.07 10.84 4.74
N LEU A 280 -4.18 10.38 4.17
CA LEU A 280 -5.33 9.86 4.89
C LEU A 280 -5.03 8.52 5.57
N TYR A 281 -4.28 7.64 4.91
CA TYR A 281 -3.81 6.40 5.50
C TYR A 281 -2.94 6.66 6.74
N LEU A 282 -2.10 7.69 6.73
CA LEU A 282 -1.25 8.01 7.89
C LEU A 282 -2.06 8.56 9.08
N VAL A 283 -3.01 9.48 8.83
CA VAL A 283 -3.68 10.19 9.93
C VAL A 283 -4.89 9.44 10.49
N HIS A 284 -5.57 8.61 9.70
CA HIS A 284 -6.83 8.00 10.15
C HIS A 284 -6.66 7.07 11.35
N TRP A 285 -5.55 6.35 11.44
CA TRP A 285 -5.32 5.34 12.46
C TRP A 285 -5.07 5.92 13.85
N PRO A 286 -4.07 6.80 14.07
CA PRO A 286 -3.85 7.38 15.40
C PRO A 286 -5.05 8.19 15.90
N LEU A 287 -5.85 8.78 15.00
CA LEU A 287 -7.11 9.45 15.35
C LEU A 287 -8.16 8.51 15.92
N GLN A 288 -8.13 7.22 15.60
CA GLN A 288 -9.05 6.21 16.16
C GLN A 288 -8.45 5.56 17.42
N VAL A 289 -7.18 5.16 17.38
CA VAL A 289 -6.54 4.36 18.43
C VAL A 289 -6.26 5.17 19.70
N ILE A 290 -5.82 6.42 19.57
CA ILE A 290 -5.50 7.23 20.77
C ILE A 290 -6.76 7.48 21.61
N PRO A 291 -7.89 7.96 21.05
CA PRO A 291 -9.13 8.11 21.83
C PRO A 291 -9.63 6.79 22.45
N GLN A 292 -9.49 5.66 21.74
CA GLN A 292 -9.84 4.34 22.31
C GLN A 292 -8.98 4.01 23.52
N ALA A 293 -7.66 4.22 23.44
CA ALA A 293 -6.74 3.95 24.54
C ALA A 293 -6.98 4.85 25.76
N VAL A 294 -7.43 6.09 25.55
CA VAL A 294 -7.75 7.07 26.61
C VAL A 294 -9.10 6.81 27.27
N ALA A 295 -10.01 6.08 26.61
CA ALA A 295 -11.31 5.75 27.17
C ALA A 295 -11.22 4.74 28.34
N PHE A 296 -10.06 4.10 28.55
CA PHE A 296 -9.84 3.06 29.58
C PHE A 296 -10.93 1.98 29.57
N SER A 297 -11.40 1.64 28.37
CA SER A 297 -12.50 0.72 28.14
C SER A 297 -12.07 -0.31 27.09
N ASP A 298 -12.34 -1.58 27.39
CA ASP A 298 -12.16 -2.68 26.43
C ASP A 298 -13.26 -2.65 25.35
N GLU A 299 -14.39 -2.00 25.64
CA GLU A 299 -15.45 -1.81 24.65
C GLU A 299 -15.02 -0.78 23.57
N PRO A 300 -15.27 -1.08 22.28
CA PRO A 300 -15.02 -0.15 21.20
C PRO A 300 -15.79 1.17 21.39
N LEU A 301 -15.18 2.28 21.00
CA LEU A 301 -15.85 3.58 20.97
C LEU A 301 -17.19 3.52 20.22
N PRO A 302 -18.21 4.31 20.61
CA PRO A 302 -19.48 4.36 19.90
C PRO A 302 -19.29 4.63 18.40
N LEU A 303 -20.08 3.96 17.55
CA LEU A 303 -19.95 4.04 16.09
C LEU A 303 -19.96 5.48 15.57
N TRP A 304 -20.85 6.32 16.11
CA TRP A 304 -20.95 7.73 15.69
C TRP A 304 -19.65 8.50 15.96
N MET A 305 -18.92 8.17 17.04
CA MET A 305 -17.67 8.84 17.38
C MET A 305 -16.54 8.36 16.46
N ARG A 306 -16.46 7.04 16.19
CA ARG A 306 -15.51 6.50 15.22
C ARG A 306 -15.73 7.07 13.82
N LEU A 307 -16.98 7.21 13.39
CA LEU A 307 -17.31 7.85 12.11
C LEU A 307 -16.95 9.34 12.09
N ALA A 308 -17.18 10.06 13.18
CA ALA A 308 -16.79 11.47 13.29
C ALA A 308 -15.26 11.63 13.22
N LEU A 309 -14.49 10.78 13.91
CA LEU A 309 -13.02 10.76 13.84
C LEU A 309 -12.53 10.44 12.42
N GLY A 310 -13.15 9.46 11.75
CA GLY A 310 -12.88 9.14 10.35
C GLY A 310 -13.19 10.30 9.40
N ALA A 311 -14.28 11.05 9.66
CA ALA A 311 -14.63 12.24 8.90
C ALA A 311 -13.62 13.38 9.11
N VAL A 312 -13.14 13.58 10.35
CA VAL A 312 -12.08 14.56 10.71
C VAL A 312 -10.74 14.21 10.07
N ALA A 313 -10.46 12.92 9.86
CA ALA A 313 -9.24 12.48 9.18
C ALA A 313 -9.14 13.03 7.74
N VAL A 314 -10.27 13.24 7.05
CA VAL A 314 -10.30 13.72 5.65
C VAL A 314 -9.74 15.15 5.49
N PRO A 315 -10.23 16.19 6.20
CA PRO A 315 -9.64 17.52 6.11
C PRO A 315 -8.20 17.56 6.62
N LEU A 316 -7.84 16.80 7.67
CA LEU A 316 -6.45 16.71 8.15
C LEU A 316 -5.51 16.11 7.09
N ALA A 317 -5.94 15.04 6.42
CA ALA A 317 -5.22 14.43 5.32
C ALA A 317 -5.05 15.40 4.14
N TRP A 318 -6.10 16.18 3.84
CA TRP A 318 -6.02 17.21 2.80
C TRP A 318 -5.02 18.32 3.15
N LEU A 319 -4.99 18.79 4.40
CA LEU A 319 -4.02 19.77 4.88
C LEU A 319 -2.58 19.21 4.77
N LEU A 320 -2.35 18.00 5.26
CA LEU A 320 -1.06 17.31 5.16
C LEU A 320 -0.60 17.17 3.70
N PHE A 321 -1.51 16.73 2.83
CA PHE A 321 -1.25 16.63 1.39
C PHE A 321 -0.90 17.98 0.76
N ARG A 322 -1.65 19.03 1.09
CA ARG A 322 -1.53 20.36 0.47
C ARG A 322 -0.28 21.10 0.91
N PHE A 323 0.11 20.97 2.17
CA PHE A 323 1.16 21.78 2.81
C PHE A 323 2.46 21.04 3.06
N VAL A 324 2.47 19.70 3.07
CA VAL A 324 3.69 18.91 3.29
C VAL A 324 4.04 18.10 2.06
N GLU A 325 3.11 17.26 1.58
CA GLU A 325 3.40 16.34 0.46
C GLU A 325 3.64 17.10 -0.86
N ARG A 326 2.68 17.94 -1.28
CA ARG A 326 2.75 18.66 -2.57
C ARG A 326 3.99 19.57 -2.70
N PRO A 327 4.35 20.39 -1.69
CA PRO A 327 5.54 21.22 -1.78
C PRO A 327 6.83 20.41 -1.97
N VAL A 328 7.02 19.34 -1.21
CA VAL A 328 8.25 18.54 -1.26
C VAL A 328 8.38 17.77 -2.59
N ILE A 329 7.26 17.25 -3.12
CA ILE A 329 7.24 16.59 -4.45
C ILE A 329 7.59 17.57 -5.57
N SER A 330 7.02 18.78 -5.52
CA SER A 330 7.18 19.80 -6.56
C SER A 330 8.56 20.49 -6.52
N TRP A 331 9.22 20.50 -5.35
CA TRP A 331 10.48 21.21 -5.15
C TRP A 331 11.61 20.76 -6.09
N GLY A 332 11.72 19.46 -6.38
CA GLY A 332 12.72 18.97 -7.33
C GLY A 332 12.40 19.22 -8.80
N ARG A 333 11.15 19.56 -9.15
CA ARG A 333 10.80 20.06 -10.50
C ARG A 333 11.21 21.53 -10.61
N LEU A 334 10.94 22.32 -9.57
CA LEU A 334 11.32 23.74 -9.50
C LEU A 334 12.84 23.93 -9.50
N ARG A 335 13.61 23.07 -8.81
CA ARG A 335 15.07 23.13 -8.82
C ARG A 335 15.68 22.75 -10.18
N LYS A 336 15.10 21.76 -10.87
CA LYS A 336 15.49 21.42 -12.26
C LYS A 336 15.13 22.52 -13.26
N ALA A 337 14.01 23.22 -13.05
CA ALA A 337 13.67 24.40 -13.83
C ALA A 337 14.69 25.51 -13.58
N ARG A 338 14.99 25.88 -12.32
CA ARG A 338 15.99 26.91 -12.00
C ARG A 338 17.40 26.59 -12.53
N LEU A 339 17.87 25.34 -12.42
CA LEU A 339 19.19 24.94 -12.94
C LEU A 339 19.29 24.97 -14.48
N ARG A 340 18.17 24.84 -15.20
CA ARG A 340 18.14 25.04 -16.66
C ARG A 340 18.18 26.52 -17.05
N TRP A 341 17.70 27.40 -16.18
CA TRP A 341 17.73 28.84 -16.39
C TRP A 341 19.08 29.47 -16.03
N THR A 342 19.84 28.89 -15.10
CA THR A 342 21.19 29.37 -14.72
C THR A 342 22.32 28.73 -15.51
N GLY A 343 22.02 27.84 -16.47
CA GLY A 343 23.00 27.23 -17.39
C GLY A 343 23.03 27.87 -18.78
N VAL A 344 22.39 29.04 -18.94
CA VAL A 344 22.47 29.93 -20.10
C VAL A 344 23.07 31.25 -19.62
N LEU A 345 24.35 31.21 -19.24
CA LEU A 345 25.24 32.37 -19.18
C LEU A 345 26.62 31.91 -19.60
#